data_AF-A0AAN8VBW1-F1
#
_entry.id   AF-A0AAN8VBW1-F1
#
_cell.length_a   1.000
_cell.length_b   1.000
_cell.length_c   1.000
_cell.angle_alpha   90.00
_cell.angle_beta   90.00
_cell.angle_gamma   90.00
#
_symmetry.space_group_name_H-M   'P 1'
#
loop_
_entity.id
_entity.type
_entity.pdbx_description
1 polymer ?
#
loop_
_entity_poly.entity_id
_entity_poly.type
_entity_poly.pdbx_seq_one_letter_code
_entity_poly.pdbx_strand_id
1 'polypeptide(L)'
;MHFRFFVGYGLELSRIVPLITFHLKRKYLCKTEAEVKEAWAPEDLSYVTRFPRDMLILTIVLCYSVIAPIILVFGVIYFGLGWLILRNQALKVYVPAHESNGKMWPRMFLRIVAALVLFQLTMFGYFGVKKFVYASNLIPLPILSLIFTFVCHKKFYRAFQSTSLEVAAGYLKEAPNMDQIFRSYIQPSLSHGKIEDDQFEDALSQLSSSVSMA
;
A
#
# COMPACT_ATOMS: atom_id res chain seq x y z
N MET A 1 -28.36 10.82 8.03
CA MET A 1 -27.74 9.95 7.00
C MET A 1 -26.20 10.03 6.97
N HIS A 2 -25.57 11.18 7.29
CA HIS A 2 -24.10 11.36 7.28
C HIS A 2 -23.29 10.52 8.30
N PHE A 3 -23.86 10.18 9.46
CA PHE A 3 -23.11 9.51 10.55
C PHE A 3 -22.82 8.02 10.30
N ARG A 4 -23.66 7.34 9.49
CA ARG A 4 -23.52 5.90 9.19
C ARG A 4 -22.29 5.60 8.31
N PHE A 5 -21.90 6.54 7.45
CA PHE A 5 -20.70 6.40 6.63
C PHE A 5 -19.42 6.48 7.47
N PHE A 6 -19.32 7.46 8.38
CA PHE A 6 -18.12 7.65 9.19
C PHE A 6 -17.91 6.53 10.21
N VAL A 7 -18.99 6.08 10.88
CA VAL A 7 -18.93 4.99 11.88
C VAL A 7 -18.67 3.64 11.21
N GLY A 8 -19.28 3.36 10.06
CA GLY A 8 -19.04 2.12 9.32
C GLY A 8 -17.61 2.00 8.80
N TYR A 9 -17.07 3.08 8.22
CA TYR A 9 -15.69 3.10 7.71
C TYR A 9 -14.64 3.08 8.81
N GLY A 10 -14.87 3.77 9.95
CA GLY A 10 -13.99 3.70 11.12
C GLY A 10 -13.93 2.29 11.73
N LEU A 11 -15.06 1.58 11.77
CA LEU A 11 -15.12 0.18 12.22
C LEU A 11 -14.44 -0.80 11.24
N GLU A 12 -14.59 -0.60 9.93
CA GLU A 12 -13.87 -1.39 8.91
C GLU A 12 -12.35 -1.17 9.01
N LEU A 13 -11.90 0.08 9.23
CA LEU A 13 -10.48 0.42 9.37
C LEU A 13 -9.83 -0.21 10.60
N SER A 14 -10.56 -0.33 11.71
CA SER A 14 -10.04 -0.87 12.97
C SER A 14 -9.81 -2.39 12.95
N ARG A 15 -10.14 -3.11 11.87
CA ARG A 15 -10.04 -4.59 11.81
C ARG A 15 -10.78 -5.29 12.97
N ILE A 16 -11.87 -4.70 13.46
CA ILE A 16 -12.75 -5.36 14.44
C ILE A 16 -13.32 -6.66 13.85
N VAL A 17 -13.54 -6.70 12.53
CA VAL A 17 -14.05 -7.88 11.80
C VAL A 17 -13.12 -9.09 11.92
N PRO A 18 -11.83 -9.07 11.53
CA PRO A 18 -10.95 -10.23 11.70
C PRO A 18 -10.68 -10.58 13.17
N LEU A 19 -10.73 -9.60 14.10
CA LEU A 19 -10.61 -9.91 15.53
C LEU A 19 -11.82 -10.72 16.04
N ILE A 20 -13.03 -10.35 15.60
CA ILE A 20 -14.27 -11.09 15.90
C ILE A 20 -14.27 -12.45 15.21
N THR A 21 -13.89 -12.51 13.93
CA THR A 21 -13.78 -13.76 13.17
C THR A 21 -12.75 -14.71 13.79
N PHE A 22 -11.62 -14.20 14.26
CA PHE A 22 -10.60 -14.98 14.98
C PHE A 22 -11.16 -15.54 16.29
N HIS A 23 -11.85 -14.72 17.10
CA HIS A 23 -12.47 -15.20 18.34
C HIS A 23 -13.60 -16.21 18.08
N LEU A 24 -14.36 -16.07 16.98
CA LEU A 24 -15.36 -17.03 16.55
C LEU A 24 -14.73 -18.35 16.05
N LYS A 25 -13.72 -18.29 15.18
CA LYS A 25 -12.99 -19.47 14.67
C LYS A 25 -12.31 -20.22 15.81
N ARG A 26 -11.69 -19.52 16.76
CA ARG A 26 -11.08 -20.13 17.95
C ARG A 26 -12.11 -20.84 18.82
N LYS A 27 -13.32 -20.29 18.92
CA LYS A 27 -14.39 -20.87 19.76
C LYS A 27 -15.13 -22.04 19.10
N TYR A 28 -15.23 -22.06 17.76
CA TYR A 28 -16.07 -23.04 17.05
C TYR A 28 -15.33 -24.00 16.10
N LEU A 29 -14.13 -23.67 15.59
CA LEU A 29 -13.48 -24.44 14.52
C LEU A 29 -12.15 -25.12 14.91
N CYS A 30 -11.34 -24.56 15.81
CA CYS A 30 -10.02 -25.14 16.11
C CYS A 30 -10.13 -26.32 17.09
N LYS A 31 -10.05 -27.56 16.60
CA LYS A 31 -9.92 -28.78 17.44
C LYS A 31 -8.48 -29.30 17.51
N THR A 32 -7.59 -28.87 16.62
CA THR A 32 -6.22 -29.42 16.49
C THR A 32 -5.15 -28.33 16.58
N GLU A 33 -3.98 -28.59 17.18
CA GLU A 33 -2.89 -27.61 17.32
C GLU A 33 -2.37 -27.07 15.98
N ALA A 34 -2.42 -27.87 14.91
CA ALA A 34 -2.08 -27.44 13.55
C ALA A 34 -3.06 -26.38 13.01
N GLU A 35 -4.36 -26.52 13.27
CA GLU A 35 -5.38 -25.53 12.87
C GLU A 35 -5.28 -24.25 13.71
N VAL A 36 -4.78 -24.34 14.94
CA VAL A 36 -4.44 -23.17 15.76
C VAL A 36 -3.25 -22.45 15.13
N LYS A 37 -2.20 -23.16 14.73
CA LYS A 37 -1.03 -22.58 14.06
C LYS A 37 -1.41 -21.89 12.74
N GLU A 38 -2.29 -22.49 11.95
CA GLU A 38 -2.83 -21.89 10.73
C GLU A 38 -3.75 -20.69 11.01
N ALA A 39 -4.53 -20.71 12.10
CA ALA A 39 -5.34 -19.56 12.54
C ALA A 39 -4.50 -18.39 13.08
N TRP A 40 -3.25 -18.66 13.51
CA TRP A 40 -2.25 -17.64 13.87
C TRP A 40 -1.47 -17.12 12.66
N ALA A 41 -1.61 -17.73 11.47
CA ALA A 41 -0.97 -17.23 10.27
C ALA A 41 -1.43 -15.78 10.03
N PRO A 42 -0.51 -14.82 9.92
CA PRO A 42 -0.86 -13.43 9.75
C PRO A 42 -1.65 -13.26 8.46
N GLU A 43 -2.85 -12.70 8.56
CA GLU A 43 -3.67 -12.41 7.39
C GLU A 43 -2.92 -11.45 6.46
N ASP A 44 -2.80 -11.84 5.19
CA ASP A 44 -2.16 -11.02 4.17
C ASP A 44 -2.76 -9.61 4.16
N LEU A 45 -1.88 -8.61 4.07
CA LEU A 45 -2.32 -7.24 3.89
C LEU A 45 -3.11 -7.21 2.59
N SER A 46 -4.43 -7.01 2.68
CA SER A 46 -5.34 -6.85 1.55
C SER A 46 -5.07 -5.50 0.83
N TYR A 47 -3.81 -5.29 0.46
CA TYR A 47 -3.25 -4.12 -0.19
C TYR A 47 -3.99 -3.87 -1.49
N VAL A 48 -4.31 -4.95 -2.20
CA VAL A 48 -5.00 -4.91 -3.48
C VAL A 48 -6.40 -4.31 -3.37
N THR A 49 -7.10 -4.50 -2.25
CA THR A 49 -8.49 -4.03 -2.07
C THR A 49 -8.58 -2.71 -1.32
N ARG A 50 -7.71 -2.49 -0.34
CA ARG A 50 -7.70 -1.26 0.48
C ARG A 50 -7.19 -0.05 -0.29
N PHE A 51 -6.12 -0.20 -1.08
CA PHE A 51 -5.50 0.93 -1.77
C PHE A 51 -6.40 1.60 -2.82
N PRO A 52 -7.12 0.86 -3.70
CA PRO A 52 -8.06 1.47 -4.62
C PRO A 52 -9.18 2.23 -3.89
N ARG A 53 -9.65 1.71 -2.76
CA ARG A 53 -10.68 2.33 -1.92
C ARG A 53 -10.19 3.67 -1.36
N ASP A 54 -8.99 3.71 -0.79
CA ASP A 54 -8.40 4.95 -0.25
C ASP A 54 -8.12 5.97 -1.37
N MET A 55 -7.71 5.53 -2.56
CA MET A 55 -7.55 6.40 -3.74
C MET A 55 -8.87 7.01 -4.24
N LEU A 56 -9.97 6.27 -4.19
CA LEU A 56 -11.30 6.82 -4.53
C LEU A 56 -11.71 7.90 -3.53
N ILE A 57 -11.53 7.66 -2.24
CA ILE A 57 -11.86 8.63 -1.19
C ILE A 57 -11.00 9.89 -1.35
N LEU A 58 -9.70 9.74 -1.63
CA LEU A 58 -8.81 10.86 -1.94
C LEU A 58 -9.37 11.69 -3.09
N THR A 59 -9.77 11.04 -4.17
CA THR A 59 -10.30 11.70 -5.38
C THR A 59 -11.57 12.50 -5.08
N ILE A 60 -12.50 11.92 -4.30
CA ILE A 60 -13.74 12.58 -3.89
C ILE A 60 -13.45 13.80 -3.02
N VAL A 61 -12.62 13.64 -1.97
CA VAL A 61 -12.24 14.74 -1.07
C VAL A 61 -11.60 15.88 -1.86
N LEU A 62 -10.72 15.56 -2.79
CA LEU A 62 -9.99 16.52 -3.59
C LEU A 62 -10.94 17.27 -4.54
N CYS A 63 -11.81 16.57 -5.28
CA CYS A 63 -12.78 17.21 -6.18
C CYS A 63 -13.81 18.10 -5.44
N TYR A 64 -14.35 17.63 -4.32
CA TYR A 64 -15.35 18.37 -3.55
C TYR A 64 -14.77 19.52 -2.72
N SER A 65 -13.45 19.56 -2.50
CA SER A 65 -12.78 20.63 -1.73
C SER A 65 -13.03 22.03 -2.30
N VAL A 66 -13.18 22.16 -3.63
CA VAL A 66 -13.48 23.44 -4.31
C VAL A 66 -14.88 23.94 -3.98
N ILE A 67 -15.83 23.02 -3.82
CA ILE A 67 -17.24 23.33 -3.60
C ILE A 67 -17.51 23.57 -2.12
N ALA A 68 -16.99 22.70 -1.26
CA ALA A 68 -17.20 22.72 0.18
C ALA A 68 -15.88 22.42 0.93
N PRO A 69 -15.12 23.44 1.36
CA PRO A 69 -13.80 23.25 1.96
C PRO A 69 -13.83 22.47 3.29
N ILE A 70 -14.99 22.41 3.96
CA ILE A 70 -15.15 21.65 5.20
C ILE A 70 -14.90 20.14 5.02
N ILE A 71 -15.06 19.60 3.80
CA ILE A 71 -14.76 18.20 3.49
C ILE A 71 -13.28 17.86 3.68
N LEU A 72 -12.38 18.83 3.53
CA LEU A 72 -10.95 18.62 3.74
C LEU A 72 -10.64 18.26 5.19
N VAL A 73 -11.33 18.89 6.16
CA VAL A 73 -11.13 18.59 7.58
C VAL A 73 -11.49 17.12 7.86
N PHE A 74 -12.62 16.66 7.33
CA PHE A 74 -13.02 15.24 7.43
C PHE A 74 -12.04 14.31 6.70
N GLY A 75 -11.54 14.72 5.53
CA GLY A 75 -10.55 13.96 4.77
C GLY A 75 -9.22 13.81 5.52
N VAL A 76 -8.71 14.88 6.14
CA VAL A 76 -7.48 14.86 6.93
C VAL A 76 -7.63 13.94 8.14
N ILE A 77 -8.76 13.98 8.83
CA ILE A 77 -9.05 13.06 9.95
C ILE A 77 -9.06 11.61 9.46
N TYR A 78 -9.71 11.33 8.32
CA TYR A 78 -9.74 9.99 7.72
C TYR A 78 -8.34 9.46 7.40
N PHE A 79 -7.54 10.23 6.65
CA PHE A 79 -6.18 9.83 6.28
C PHE A 79 -5.23 9.77 7.48
N GLY A 80 -5.39 10.66 8.47
CA GLY A 80 -4.59 10.66 9.69
C GLY A 80 -4.82 9.43 10.55
N LEU A 81 -6.08 9.07 10.80
CA LEU A 81 -6.44 7.83 11.49
C LEU A 81 -6.00 6.60 10.69
N GLY A 82 -6.24 6.61 9.37
CA GLY A 82 -5.82 5.54 8.47
C GLY A 82 -4.31 5.30 8.50
N TRP A 83 -3.51 6.36 8.53
CA TRP A 83 -2.05 6.30 8.65
C TRP A 83 -1.60 5.72 9.98
N LEU A 84 -2.18 6.17 11.10
CA LEU A 84 -1.84 5.66 12.43
C LEU A 84 -2.12 4.15 12.53
N ILE A 85 -3.30 3.73 12.06
CA ILE A 85 -3.70 2.32 12.04
C ILE A 85 -2.78 1.51 11.14
N LEU A 86 -2.52 1.97 9.91
CA LEU A 86 -1.66 1.26 8.96
C LEU A 86 -0.24 1.13 9.51
N ARG A 87 0.31 2.17 10.14
CA ARG A 87 1.62 2.14 10.79
C ARG A 87 1.67 1.10 11.90
N ASN A 88 0.68 1.08 12.77
CA ASN A 88 0.61 0.11 13.86
C ASN A 88 0.48 -1.33 13.34
N GLN A 89 -0.33 -1.54 12.30
CA GLN A 89 -0.51 -2.85 11.69
C GLN A 89 0.74 -3.31 10.93
N ALA A 90 1.42 -2.41 10.23
CA ALA A 90 2.66 -2.70 9.51
C ALA A 90 3.79 -3.14 10.46
N LEU A 91 3.84 -2.60 11.68
CA LEU A 91 4.88 -2.95 12.66
C LEU A 91 4.56 -4.21 13.46
N LYS A 92 3.28 -4.50 13.74
CA LYS A 92 2.90 -5.53 14.71
C LYS A 92 2.29 -6.79 14.12
N VAL A 93 1.74 -6.72 12.90
CA VAL A 93 0.86 -7.78 12.37
C VAL A 93 1.29 -8.25 10.99
N TYR A 94 1.80 -7.37 10.14
CA TYR A 94 2.06 -7.71 8.76
C TYR A 94 3.48 -8.20 8.55
N VAL A 95 3.60 -9.43 8.07
CA VAL A 95 4.83 -9.98 7.50
C VAL A 95 4.70 -9.84 5.98
N PRO A 96 5.64 -9.17 5.29
CA PRO A 96 5.56 -9.04 3.83
C PRO A 96 5.75 -10.40 3.16
N ALA A 97 4.70 -10.96 2.58
CA ALA A 97 4.77 -12.21 1.82
C ALA A 97 5.59 -12.05 0.51
N HIS A 98 5.61 -10.83 -0.04
CA HIS A 98 6.30 -10.51 -1.28
C HIS A 98 7.02 -9.16 -1.22
N GLU A 99 8.33 -9.20 -1.44
CA GLU A 99 9.17 -8.01 -1.60
C GLU A 99 9.00 -7.42 -3.01
N SER A 100 8.05 -6.50 -3.15
CA SER A 100 7.74 -5.88 -4.44
C SER A 100 8.67 -4.71 -4.80
N ASN A 101 9.65 -4.36 -3.96
CA ASN A 101 10.64 -3.29 -4.16
C ASN A 101 10.03 -1.96 -4.68
N GLY A 102 8.82 -1.62 -4.22
CA GLY A 102 8.15 -0.37 -4.61
C GLY A 102 7.62 -0.33 -6.06
N LYS A 103 7.58 -1.46 -6.79
CA LYS A 103 7.05 -1.52 -8.17
C LYS A 103 5.59 -1.04 -8.32
N MET A 104 4.82 -0.95 -7.24
CA MET A 104 3.46 -0.40 -7.28
C MET A 104 3.42 1.14 -7.22
N TRP A 105 4.50 1.81 -6.77
CA TRP A 105 4.55 3.27 -6.65
C TRP A 105 4.21 4.03 -7.93
N PRO A 106 4.74 3.68 -9.12
CA PRO A 106 4.41 4.39 -10.35
C PRO A 106 2.91 4.30 -10.71
N ARG A 107 2.28 3.16 -10.42
CA ARG A 107 0.84 2.96 -10.63
C ARG A 107 0.01 3.82 -9.68
N MET A 108 0.45 3.97 -8.43
CA MET A 108 -0.20 4.86 -7.46
C MET A 108 -0.06 6.33 -7.86
N PHE A 109 1.15 6.75 -8.24
CA PHE A 109 1.42 8.10 -8.69
C PHE A 109 0.52 8.50 -9.87
N LEU A 110 0.36 7.62 -10.87
CA LEU A 110 -0.53 7.86 -12.00
C LEU A 110 -1.99 8.09 -11.58
N ARG A 111 -2.48 7.34 -10.59
CA ARG A 111 -3.84 7.52 -10.04
C ARG A 111 -4.00 8.85 -9.30
N ILE A 112 -3.00 9.25 -8.52
CA ILE A 112 -2.98 10.54 -7.81
C ILE A 112 -3.01 11.69 -8.82
N VAL A 113 -2.21 11.59 -9.88
CA VAL A 113 -2.21 12.58 -10.96
C VAL A 113 -3.56 12.62 -11.67
N ALA A 114 -4.17 11.47 -11.96
CA ALA A 114 -5.50 11.44 -12.56
C ALA A 114 -6.56 12.14 -11.68
N ALA A 115 -6.51 11.94 -10.36
CA ALA A 115 -7.37 12.64 -9.41
C ALA A 115 -7.11 14.16 -9.41
N LEU A 116 -5.85 14.59 -9.56
CA LEU A 116 -5.46 15.99 -9.63
C LEU A 116 -5.94 16.66 -10.92
N VAL A 117 -5.88 15.96 -12.06
CA VAL A 117 -6.45 16.42 -13.34
C VAL A 117 -7.98 16.55 -13.23
N LEU A 118 -8.65 15.56 -12.61
CA LEU A 118 -10.09 15.62 -12.38
C LEU A 118 -10.50 16.81 -11.49
N PHE A 119 -9.68 17.14 -10.49
CA PHE A 119 -9.86 18.33 -9.68
C PHE A 119 -9.71 19.63 -10.47
N GLN A 120 -8.71 19.73 -11.33
CA GLN A 120 -8.54 20.90 -12.21
C GLN A 120 -9.76 21.08 -13.14
N LEU A 121 -10.30 19.98 -13.68
CA LEU A 121 -11.53 20.00 -14.49
C LEU A 121 -12.72 20.47 -13.66
N THR A 122 -12.88 19.93 -12.44
CA THR A 122 -13.96 20.33 -11.52
C THR A 122 -13.85 21.80 -11.14
N MET A 123 -12.64 22.28 -10.86
CA MET A 123 -12.34 23.67 -10.56
C MET A 123 -12.71 24.57 -11.73
N PHE A 124 -12.28 24.23 -12.95
CA PHE A 124 -12.62 24.95 -14.17
C PHE A 124 -14.13 25.00 -14.40
N GLY A 125 -14.83 23.88 -14.24
CA GLY A 125 -16.29 23.81 -14.34
C GLY A 125 -17.00 24.71 -13.33
N TYR A 126 -16.57 24.69 -12.06
CA TYR A 126 -17.15 25.52 -11.00
C TYR A 126 -16.98 27.03 -11.26
N PHE A 127 -15.78 27.47 -11.65
CA PHE A 127 -15.53 28.88 -11.98
C PHE A 127 -16.21 29.32 -13.29
N GLY A 128 -16.35 28.42 -14.26
CA GLY A 128 -17.08 28.67 -15.50
C GLY A 128 -18.54 29.05 -15.27
N VAL A 129 -19.21 28.34 -14.34
CA VAL A 129 -20.60 28.66 -13.95
C VAL A 129 -20.69 30.02 -13.24
N LYS A 130 -19.68 30.40 -12.44
CA LYS A 130 -19.65 31.65 -11.68
C LYS A 130 -19.28 32.89 -12.54
N LYS A 131 -19.07 32.76 -13.85
CA LYS A 131 -18.67 33.85 -14.79
C LYS A 131 -17.56 34.75 -14.24
N PHE A 132 -16.55 34.15 -13.62
CA PHE A 132 -15.45 34.91 -13.01
C PHE A 132 -14.48 35.43 -14.07
N VAL A 133 -14.18 36.74 -14.05
CA VAL A 133 -13.29 37.42 -15.02
C VAL A 133 -11.85 36.87 -14.96
N TYR A 134 -11.42 36.35 -13.81
CA TYR A 134 -10.09 35.75 -13.61
C TYR A 134 -9.97 34.31 -14.13
N ALA A 135 -11.01 33.73 -14.75
CA ALA A 135 -10.97 32.38 -15.31
C ALA A 135 -9.85 32.18 -16.34
N SER A 136 -9.43 33.26 -17.03
CA SER A 136 -8.31 33.22 -17.98
C SER A 136 -6.96 32.86 -17.33
N ASN A 137 -6.76 33.17 -16.04
CA ASN A 137 -5.55 32.77 -15.30
C ASN A 137 -5.56 31.29 -14.88
N LEU A 138 -6.69 30.61 -15.00
CA LEU A 138 -6.85 29.21 -14.61
C LEU A 138 -6.46 28.23 -15.72
N ILE A 139 -6.43 28.70 -16.98
CA ILE A 139 -6.05 27.94 -18.18
C ILE A 139 -4.58 27.46 -18.19
N PRO A 140 -3.57 28.23 -17.76
CA PRO A 140 -2.19 27.73 -17.74
C PRO A 140 -1.96 26.63 -16.70
N LEU A 141 -2.77 26.56 -15.65
CA LEU A 141 -2.63 25.60 -14.55
C LEU A 141 -2.72 24.12 -14.98
N PRO A 142 -3.76 23.68 -15.73
CA PRO A 142 -3.85 22.31 -16.23
C PRO A 142 -2.74 21.97 -17.24
N ILE A 143 -2.32 22.95 -18.06
CA ILE A 143 -1.24 22.75 -19.04
C ILE A 143 0.08 22.49 -18.32
N LEU A 144 0.41 23.30 -17.31
CA LEU A 144 1.62 23.11 -16.50
C LEU A 144 1.59 21.77 -15.75
N SER A 145 0.43 21.38 -15.23
CA SER A 145 0.22 20.10 -14.54
C SER A 145 0.42 18.89 -15.45
N LEU A 146 -0.05 18.96 -16.70
CA LEU A 146 0.17 17.92 -17.71
C LEU A 146 1.65 17.81 -18.10
N ILE A 147 2.34 18.95 -18.29
CA ILE A 147 3.77 18.96 -18.58
C ILE A 147 4.55 18.36 -17.42
N PHE A 148 4.26 18.76 -16.19
CA PHE A 148 4.90 18.22 -14.99
C PHE A 148 4.69 16.71 -14.87
N THR A 149 3.46 16.24 -15.08
CA THR A 149 3.12 14.81 -15.11
C THR A 149 3.95 14.07 -16.14
N PHE A 150 4.03 14.60 -17.36
CA PHE A 150 4.75 13.97 -18.46
C PHE A 150 6.26 13.89 -18.17
N VAL A 151 6.85 14.96 -17.64
CA VAL A 151 8.26 14.99 -17.23
C VAL A 151 8.52 13.99 -16.10
N CYS A 152 7.68 13.96 -15.07
CA CYS A 152 7.80 13.01 -13.97
C CYS A 152 7.66 11.56 -14.44
N HIS A 153 6.68 11.27 -15.29
CA HIS A 153 6.49 9.94 -15.85
C HIS A 153 7.72 9.53 -16.68
N LYS A 154 8.18 10.38 -17.59
CA LYS A 154 9.33 10.06 -18.45
C LYS A 154 10.64 9.87 -17.66
N LYS A 155 10.85 10.67 -16.62
CA LYS A 155 12.09 10.64 -15.82
C LYS A 155 12.12 9.52 -14.79
N PHE A 156 11.04 9.35 -14.03
CA PHE A 156 11.03 8.45 -12.88
C PHE A 156 10.53 7.04 -13.21
N TYR A 157 9.63 6.87 -14.20
CA TYR A 157 9.06 5.56 -14.50
C TYR A 157 10.13 4.52 -14.86
N ARG A 158 11.15 4.93 -15.62
CA ARG A 158 12.27 4.05 -16.01
C ARG A 158 13.07 3.54 -14.81
N ALA A 159 13.23 4.36 -13.77
CA ALA A 159 13.97 3.99 -12.57
C ALA A 159 13.25 2.92 -11.73
N PHE A 160 11.92 2.86 -11.79
CA PHE A 160 11.14 1.87 -11.04
C PHE A 160 10.94 0.53 -11.79
N GLN A 161 11.13 0.50 -13.11
CA GLN A 161 10.95 -0.72 -13.90
C GLN A 161 12.20 -1.61 -13.91
N SER A 162 13.39 -0.99 -13.98
CA SER A 162 14.66 -1.71 -14.08
C SER A 162 15.59 -1.32 -12.95
N THR A 163 16.06 -2.29 -12.18
CA THR A 163 17.16 -2.11 -11.24
C THR A 163 18.43 -1.73 -12.02
N SER A 164 19.13 -0.68 -11.58
CA SER A 164 20.38 -0.24 -12.22
C SER A 164 21.48 -1.27 -12.06
N LEU A 165 22.23 -1.52 -13.14
CA LEU A 165 23.33 -2.49 -13.18
C LEU A 165 24.43 -2.16 -12.16
N GLU A 166 24.70 -0.88 -11.92
CA GLU A 166 25.66 -0.41 -10.91
C GLU A 166 25.31 -0.90 -9.50
N VAL A 167 24.03 -0.80 -9.14
CA VAL A 167 23.51 -1.29 -7.86
C VAL A 167 23.62 -2.81 -7.80
N ALA A 168 23.25 -3.52 -8.88
CA ALA A 168 23.38 -4.98 -8.94
C ALA A 168 24.85 -5.44 -8.82
N ALA A 169 25.79 -4.73 -9.44
CA ALA A 169 27.22 -5.00 -9.36
C ALA A 169 27.78 -4.76 -7.94
N GLY A 170 27.28 -3.76 -7.23
CA GLY A 170 27.64 -3.50 -5.83
C GLY A 170 27.21 -4.60 -4.85
N TYR A 171 26.14 -5.35 -5.17
CA TYR A 171 25.67 -6.48 -4.36
C TYR A 171 26.39 -7.81 -4.65
N LEU A 172 27.11 -7.93 -5.77
CA LEU A 172 27.84 -9.15 -6.17
C LEU A 172 29.19 -9.32 -5.43
N LYS A 173 29.23 -9.07 -4.11
CA LYS A 173 30.46 -9.29 -3.33
C LYS A 173 30.81 -10.76 -3.14
N GLU A 174 29.83 -11.66 -3.26
CA GLU A 174 29.98 -13.11 -3.09
C GLU A 174 29.39 -13.86 -4.29
N ALA A 175 30.03 -14.96 -4.69
CA ALA A 175 29.55 -15.77 -5.80
C ALA A 175 28.20 -16.42 -5.43
N PRO A 176 27.17 -16.31 -6.27
CA PRO A 176 25.85 -16.85 -5.96
C PRO A 176 25.90 -18.38 -5.86
N ASN A 177 25.32 -18.93 -4.79
CA ASN A 177 25.17 -20.36 -4.63
C ASN A 177 24.10 -20.89 -5.60
N MET A 178 24.53 -21.58 -6.66
CA MET A 178 23.65 -22.04 -7.74
C MET A 178 22.65 -23.12 -7.28
N ASP A 179 23.03 -23.96 -6.32
CA ASP A 179 22.16 -24.99 -5.76
C ASP A 179 20.99 -24.38 -4.98
N GLN A 180 21.25 -23.30 -4.22
CA GLN A 180 20.21 -22.56 -3.50
C GLN A 180 19.22 -21.88 -4.46
N ILE A 181 19.71 -21.31 -5.56
CA ILE A 181 18.85 -20.73 -6.60
C ILE A 181 17.98 -21.82 -7.21
N PHE A 182 18.55 -22.94 -7.64
CA PHE A 182 17.78 -24.03 -8.25
C PHE A 182 16.68 -24.54 -7.30
N ARG A 183 17.01 -24.75 -6.02
CA ARG A 183 16.05 -25.20 -5.00
C ARG A 183 14.91 -24.20 -4.77
N SER A 184 15.17 -22.89 -4.85
CA SER A 184 14.15 -21.86 -4.65
C SER A 184 13.03 -21.85 -5.69
N TYR A 185 13.27 -22.38 -6.90
CA TYR A 185 12.28 -22.49 -7.97
C TYR A 185 11.60 -23.88 -8.04
N ILE A 186 11.95 -24.81 -7.14
CA ILE A 186 11.27 -26.11 -7.05
C ILE A 186 9.90 -25.91 -6.42
N GLN A 187 8.87 -26.50 -7.02
CA GLN A 187 7.52 -26.43 -6.50
C GLN A 187 7.45 -27.06 -5.09
N PRO A 188 6.73 -26.45 -4.13
CA PRO A 188 6.68 -26.96 -2.74
C PRO A 188 6.26 -28.43 -2.62
N SER A 189 5.46 -28.93 -3.57
CA SER A 189 5.00 -30.33 -3.65
C SER A 189 6.05 -31.34 -4.10
N LEU A 190 7.16 -30.89 -4.69
CA LEU A 190 8.27 -31.72 -5.20
C LEU A 190 9.52 -31.64 -4.32
N SER A 191 9.51 -30.77 -3.30
CA SER A 191 10.57 -30.67 -2.31
C SER A 191 10.51 -31.86 -1.34
N HIS A 192 11.52 -32.71 -1.37
CA HIS A 192 11.62 -33.90 -0.52
C HIS A 192 12.61 -33.61 0.63
N GLY A 193 12.22 -32.73 1.56
CA GLY A 193 13.04 -32.39 2.73
C GLY A 193 12.31 -31.42 3.66
N LYS A 194 12.27 -31.73 4.95
CA LYS A 194 11.76 -30.91 6.06
C LYS A 194 12.07 -29.41 5.84
N ILE A 195 11.04 -28.62 5.52
CA ILE A 195 11.14 -27.15 5.41
C ILE A 195 11.03 -26.49 6.81
N GLU A 196 10.71 -27.25 7.86
CA GLU A 196 10.34 -26.69 9.16
C GLU A 196 11.52 -26.28 10.07
N ASP A 197 12.73 -26.83 9.87
CA ASP A 197 13.86 -26.63 10.81
C ASP A 197 14.81 -25.50 10.32
N ASP A 198 15.17 -25.46 9.02
CA ASP A 198 16.18 -24.51 8.51
C ASP A 198 15.69 -23.05 8.44
N GLN A 199 14.40 -22.83 8.11
CA GLN A 199 13.84 -21.48 7.95
C GLN A 199 13.67 -20.74 9.29
N PHE A 200 13.53 -21.48 10.40
CA PHE A 200 13.44 -20.92 11.75
C PHE A 200 14.84 -20.55 12.28
N GLU A 201 15.86 -21.34 11.93
CA GLU A 201 17.24 -21.15 12.36
C GLU A 201 17.92 -19.98 11.63
N ASP A 202 17.61 -19.78 10.34
CA ASP A 202 18.03 -18.61 9.55
C ASP A 202 17.38 -17.30 10.05
N ALA A 203 16.11 -17.33 10.43
CA ALA A 203 15.43 -16.16 11.00
C ALA A 203 16.00 -15.78 12.38
N LEU A 204 16.38 -16.77 13.20
CA LEU A 204 16.96 -16.55 14.52
C LEU A 204 18.40 -16.03 14.47
N SER A 205 19.19 -16.50 13.50
CA SER A 205 20.57 -16.08 13.29
C SER A 205 20.66 -14.66 12.71
N GLN A 206 19.72 -14.24 11.85
CA GLN A 206 19.61 -12.84 11.41
C GLN A 206 19.20 -11.89 12.55
N LEU A 207 18.32 -12.32 13.46
CA LEU A 207 17.97 -11.55 14.64
C LEU A 207 19.15 -11.43 15.62
N SER A 208 19.87 -12.53 15.86
CA SER A 208 21.08 -12.56 16.71
C SER A 208 22.19 -11.62 16.21
N SER A 209 22.45 -11.59 14.90
CA SER A 209 23.48 -10.70 14.33
C SER A 209 23.10 -9.22 14.43
N SER A 210 21.80 -8.90 14.32
CA SER A 210 21.30 -7.52 14.48
C SER A 210 21.33 -7.01 15.93
N VAL A 211 21.19 -7.90 16.91
CA VAL A 211 21.28 -7.56 18.34
C VAL A 211 22.73 -7.42 18.81
N SER A 212 23.67 -8.18 18.24
CA SER A 212 25.10 -8.10 18.59
C SER A 212 25.81 -6.86 18.02
N MET A 213 25.16 -6.08 17.14
CA MET A 213 25.70 -4.84 16.55
C MET A 213 25.11 -3.55 17.13
N ALA A 214 24.31 -3.65 18.20
CA ALA A 214 23.82 -2.52 19.01
C ALA A 214 24.55 -2.48 20.36
#